data_AF-A0A4P6PAJ5-F1
#
_entry.id   AF-A0A4P6PAJ5-F1
#
_cell.length_a   1.000
_cell.length_b   1.000
_cell.length_c   1.000
_cell.angle_alpha   90.00
_cell.angle_beta   90.00
_cell.angle_gamma   90.00
#
_symmetry.space_group_name_H-M   'P 1'
#
loop_
_entity.id
_entity.type
_entity.pdbx_description
1 polymer ?
#
loop_
_entity_poly.entity_id
_entity_poly.type
_entity_poly.pdbx_seq_one_letter_code
_entity_poly.pdbx_strand_id
1 'polypeptide(L)'
;MMLPPRFTPRSALTLSSCRAMLVVGFTLMEMIVVIIILGVMAVGIAGFITLSTQTYVNVSERDELLSSARFAIERLNREVRNAVPNSIRVLSTSTHQCLEFVPTIASTIYTDIAVTPEAPRTDLSVIRIIDNNDNNYVCADGSCNDFVSVYPILPNGNDIYLPANAKTFAMARYTPAGAVGTITLNNNQAFSEHSPTNRAYIFNSPVSFCIEDNGANMYRYANYGFNQVQILPNTVGMAKSLMAESLDNSGIPAFVLQHATLQRNAVVQIKLKFVRDSGNESVVFDNNIHINNVP
;
A
#
# COMPACT_ATOMS: atom_id res chain seq x y z
N MET A 1 -74.36 -5.21 43.26
CA MET A 1 -74.27 -4.43 44.51
C MET A 1 -73.83 -3.02 44.11
N MET A 2 -74.74 -2.14 43.65
CA MET A 2 -75.63 -1.27 44.44
C MET A 2 -74.88 -0.44 45.48
N LEU A 3 -74.43 0.77 45.10
CA LEU A 3 -74.99 2.06 45.54
C LEU A 3 -74.08 3.24 45.13
N PRO A 4 -74.65 4.36 44.63
CA PRO A 4 -73.98 5.64 44.49
C PRO A 4 -74.34 6.58 45.69
N PRO A 5 -74.23 7.91 45.56
CA PRO A 5 -73.29 8.80 46.25
C PRO A 5 -73.93 9.56 47.44
N ARG A 6 -73.16 10.40 48.17
CA ARG A 6 -73.66 11.70 48.67
C ARG A 6 -72.58 12.62 49.22
N PHE A 7 -72.92 13.90 49.10
CA PHE A 7 -72.17 15.15 49.22
C PHE A 7 -71.95 15.65 50.66
N THR A 8 -70.78 16.30 50.86
CA THR A 8 -70.45 17.54 51.63
C THR A 8 -70.69 17.57 53.17
N PRO A 9 -70.09 18.51 53.97
CA PRO A 9 -69.40 19.77 53.60
C PRO A 9 -68.09 20.13 54.36
N ARG A 10 -67.45 21.19 53.83
CA ARG A 10 -66.56 22.20 54.47
C ARG A 10 -65.91 21.85 55.80
N SER A 11 -64.59 21.70 55.78
CA SER A 11 -63.72 21.92 56.94
C SER A 11 -62.70 23.01 56.63
N ALA A 12 -62.46 23.82 57.66
CA ALA A 12 -61.93 25.15 57.62
C ALA A 12 -60.44 25.22 57.26
N LEU A 13 -60.07 26.37 56.68
CA LEU A 13 -58.69 26.83 56.61
C LEU A 13 -58.05 26.77 58.01
N THR A 14 -56.95 26.02 58.12
CA THR A 14 -55.94 26.27 59.15
C THR A 14 -54.65 26.68 58.45
N LEU A 15 -54.23 27.90 58.76
CA LEU A 15 -53.09 28.60 58.19
C LEU A 15 -51.83 27.73 58.20
N SER A 16 -51.31 27.46 57.00
CA SER A 16 -49.92 27.07 56.81
C SER A 16 -49.04 28.20 57.32
N SER A 17 -48.20 27.90 58.32
CA SER A 17 -47.16 28.79 58.80
C SER A 17 -46.17 29.07 57.66
N CYS A 18 -46.38 30.17 56.95
CA CYS A 18 -45.44 30.73 56.00
C CYS A 18 -44.17 31.14 56.78
N ARG A 19 -43.16 30.28 56.78
CA ARG A 19 -41.80 30.69 57.15
C ARG A 19 -41.39 31.75 56.14
N ALA A 20 -41.30 33.00 56.59
CA ALA A 20 -40.64 34.05 55.84
C ALA A 20 -39.20 33.60 55.57
N MET A 21 -38.89 33.30 54.30
CA MET A 21 -37.52 33.13 53.85
C MET A 21 -36.90 34.53 53.89
N LEU A 22 -36.10 34.80 54.92
CA LEU A 22 -35.28 36.01 54.97
C LEU A 22 -34.44 36.03 53.69
N VAL A 23 -34.73 36.97 52.79
CA VAL A 23 -33.85 37.26 51.66
C VAL A 23 -32.63 37.96 52.26
N VAL A 24 -31.56 37.19 52.45
CA VAL A 24 -30.27 37.73 52.83
C VAL A 24 -29.70 38.44 51.61
N GLY A 25 -29.56 39.77 51.69
CA GLY A 25 -28.92 40.56 50.64
C GLY A 25 -27.42 40.23 50.57
N PHE A 26 -26.92 39.94 49.38
CA PHE A 26 -25.50 39.77 49.11
C PHE A 26 -24.76 41.09 49.38
N THR A 27 -23.59 41.02 50.03
CA THR A 27 -22.77 42.23 50.23
C THR A 27 -22.01 42.57 48.95
N LEU A 28 -21.76 43.85 48.71
CA LEU A 28 -20.99 44.32 47.54
C LEU A 28 -19.59 43.68 47.50
N MET A 29 -18.96 43.48 48.67
CA MET A 29 -17.66 42.81 48.78
C MET A 29 -17.72 41.33 48.35
N GLU A 30 -18.80 40.63 48.68
CA GLU A 30 -18.98 39.23 48.29
C GLU A 30 -19.07 39.08 46.77
N MET A 31 -19.76 40.02 46.10
CA MET A 31 -19.83 40.02 44.64
C MET A 31 -18.47 40.33 43.99
N ILE A 32 -17.69 41.26 44.55
CA ILE A 32 -16.33 41.60 44.05
C ILE A 32 -15.39 40.40 44.14
N VAL A 33 -15.38 39.69 45.27
CA VAL A 33 -14.51 38.51 45.44
C VAL A 33 -14.89 37.41 44.46
N VAL A 34 -16.19 37.20 44.23
CA VAL A 34 -16.68 36.20 43.27
C VAL A 34 -16.24 36.53 41.84
N ILE A 35 -16.38 37.77 41.37
CA ILE A 35 -15.95 38.12 40.00
C ILE A 35 -14.43 37.97 39.81
N ILE A 36 -13.64 38.25 40.84
CA ILE A 36 -12.17 38.09 40.78
C ILE A 36 -11.81 36.61 40.69
N ILE A 37 -12.40 35.76 41.54
CA ILE A 37 -12.14 34.32 41.53
C ILE A 37 -12.57 33.71 40.20
N LEU A 38 -13.75 34.06 39.70
CA LEU A 38 -14.24 33.60 38.40
C LEU A 38 -13.33 34.05 37.25
N GLY A 39 -12.81 35.28 37.31
CA GLY A 39 -11.86 35.80 36.32
C GLY A 39 -10.57 34.97 36.27
N VAL A 40 -9.94 34.70 37.41
CA VAL A 40 -8.70 33.91 37.48
C VAL A 40 -8.94 32.46 37.04
N MET A 41 -10.05 31.85 37.48
CA MET A 41 -10.41 30.50 37.07
C MET A 41 -10.68 30.39 35.57
N ALA A 42 -11.41 31.36 35.00
CA ALA A 42 -11.73 31.39 33.58
C ALA A 42 -10.46 31.41 32.72
N VAL A 43 -9.46 32.23 33.10
CA VAL A 43 -8.16 32.28 32.39
C VAL A 43 -7.42 30.94 32.50
N GLY A 44 -7.39 30.34 33.69
CA GLY A 44 -6.75 29.03 33.89
C GLY A 44 -7.39 27.91 33.06
N ILE A 45 -8.73 27.84 33.05
CA ILE A 45 -9.49 26.85 32.29
C ILE A 45 -9.31 27.08 30.78
N ALA A 46 -9.38 28.32 30.31
CA ALA A 46 -9.18 28.63 28.89
C ALA A 46 -7.78 28.25 28.40
N GLY A 47 -6.74 28.52 29.21
CA GLY A 47 -5.36 28.11 28.90
C GLY A 47 -5.22 26.58 28.83
N PHE A 48 -5.80 25.87 29.81
CA PHE A 48 -5.78 24.41 29.83
C PHE A 48 -6.51 23.79 28.63
N ILE A 49 -7.67 24.31 28.25
CA ILE A 49 -8.43 23.84 27.07
C ILE A 49 -7.63 24.07 25.79
N THR A 50 -6.99 25.23 25.65
CA THR A 50 -6.18 25.57 24.47
C THR A 50 -5.01 24.59 24.33
N LEU A 51 -4.25 24.39 25.41
CA LEU A 51 -3.11 23.46 25.41
C LEU A 51 -3.55 22.01 25.14
N SER A 52 -4.65 21.58 25.75
CA SER A 52 -5.20 20.23 25.55
C SER A 52 -5.63 20.01 24.10
N THR A 53 -6.29 21.00 23.50
CA THR A 53 -6.74 20.93 22.10
C THR A 53 -5.55 20.92 21.14
N GLN A 54 -4.54 21.77 21.36
CA GLN A 54 -3.32 21.78 20.54
C GLN A 54 -2.56 20.46 20.64
N THR A 55 -2.45 19.91 21.85
CA THR A 55 -1.79 18.61 22.07
C THR A 55 -2.54 17.50 21.33
N TYR A 56 -3.88 17.49 21.38
CA TYR A 56 -4.69 16.51 20.67
C TYR A 56 -4.49 16.59 19.16
N VAL A 57 -4.51 17.78 18.56
CA VAL A 57 -4.27 17.97 17.12
C VAL A 57 -2.87 17.49 16.75
N ASN A 58 -1.84 17.89 17.51
CA ASN A 58 -0.46 17.48 17.26
C ASN A 58 -0.26 15.95 17.32
N VAL A 59 -0.97 15.25 18.21
CA VAL A 59 -0.94 13.79 18.28
C VAL A 59 -1.68 13.18 17.09
N SER A 60 -2.85 13.71 16.75
CA SER A 60 -3.65 13.22 15.61
C SER A 60 -2.91 13.31 14.28
N GLU A 61 -2.28 14.45 13.98
CA GLU A 61 -1.51 14.64 12.75
C GLU A 61 -0.29 13.71 12.68
N ARG A 62 0.37 13.48 13.83
CA ARG A 62 1.50 12.56 13.90
C ARG A 62 1.07 11.12 13.67
N ASP A 63 -0.06 10.72 14.26
CA ASP A 63 -0.61 9.39 14.08
C ASP A 63 -1.03 9.15 12.61
N GLU A 64 -1.58 10.17 11.94
CA GLU A 64 -1.90 10.12 10.52
C GLU A 64 -0.65 9.95 9.66
N LEU A 65 0.39 10.77 9.88
CA LEU A 65 1.67 10.67 9.15
C LEU A 65 2.32 9.30 9.34
N LEU A 66 2.36 8.78 10.57
CA LEU A 66 2.92 7.46 10.87
C LEU A 66 2.09 6.33 10.25
N SER A 67 0.77 6.46 10.22
CA SER A 67 -0.13 5.50 9.59
C SER A 67 0.09 5.44 8.08
N SER A 68 0.15 6.60 7.42
CA SER A 68 0.44 6.73 5.98
C SER A 68 1.80 6.12 5.63
N ALA A 69 2.84 6.44 6.42
CA ALA A 69 4.18 5.88 6.24
C ALA A 69 4.21 4.35 6.36
N ARG A 70 3.59 3.80 7.42
CA ARG A 70 3.49 2.35 7.60
C ARG A 70 2.74 1.67 6.46
N PHE A 71 1.61 2.25 6.03
CA PHE A 71 0.86 1.72 4.90
C PHE A 71 1.70 1.65 3.63
N ALA A 72 2.37 2.75 3.26
CA ALA A 72 3.19 2.79 2.04
C ALA A 72 4.33 1.77 2.09
N ILE A 73 5.02 1.66 3.23
CA ILE A 73 6.13 0.72 3.42
C ILE A 73 5.63 -0.73 3.36
N GLU A 74 4.56 -1.07 4.08
CA GLU A 74 4.01 -2.44 4.10
C GLU A 74 3.47 -2.84 2.72
N ARG A 75 2.77 -1.92 2.05
CA ARG A 75 2.24 -2.16 0.70
C ARG A 75 3.37 -2.42 -0.28
N LEU A 76 4.40 -1.56 -0.27
CA LEU A 76 5.57 -1.73 -1.13
C LEU A 76 6.31 -3.03 -0.78
N ASN A 77 6.55 -3.32 0.50
CA ASN A 77 7.18 -4.57 0.97
C ASN A 77 6.49 -5.80 0.38
N ARG A 78 5.16 -5.85 0.49
CA ARG A 78 4.38 -7.00 0.02
C ARG A 78 4.45 -7.15 -1.50
N GLU A 79 4.40 -6.06 -2.25
CA GLU A 79 4.44 -6.14 -3.71
C GLU A 79 5.84 -6.48 -4.25
N VAL A 80 6.90 -5.85 -3.70
CA VAL A 80 8.29 -6.10 -4.13
C VAL A 80 8.72 -7.53 -3.80
N ARG A 81 8.29 -8.09 -2.66
CA ARG A 81 8.58 -9.49 -2.30
C ARG A 81 7.99 -10.51 -3.27
N ASN A 82 6.91 -10.14 -3.98
CA ASN A 82 6.27 -11.00 -4.97
C ASN A 82 6.65 -10.60 -6.42
N ALA A 83 7.74 -9.85 -6.60
CA ALA A 83 8.25 -9.53 -7.91
C ALA A 83 8.85 -10.75 -8.61
N VAL A 84 8.71 -10.80 -9.94
CA VAL A 84 9.39 -11.80 -10.78
C VAL A 84 10.90 -11.67 -10.57
N PRO A 85 11.64 -12.79 -10.45
CA PRO A 85 13.08 -12.75 -10.23
C PRO A 85 13.82 -11.86 -11.23
N ASN A 86 14.76 -11.06 -10.71
CA ASN A 86 15.56 -10.11 -11.49
C ASN A 86 14.78 -9.06 -12.31
N SER A 87 13.45 -8.94 -12.17
CA SER A 87 12.63 -7.93 -12.86
C SER A 87 12.78 -6.51 -12.32
N ILE A 88 13.41 -6.34 -11.16
CA ILE A 88 13.46 -5.03 -10.51
C ILE A 88 14.50 -4.14 -11.17
N ARG A 89 14.13 -2.88 -11.40
CA ARG A 89 15.02 -1.81 -11.87
C ARG A 89 14.67 -0.49 -11.20
N VAL A 90 15.68 0.38 -11.08
CA VAL A 90 15.56 1.70 -10.46
C VAL A 90 16.01 2.74 -11.46
N LEU A 91 15.25 3.82 -11.58
CA LEU A 91 15.61 5.00 -12.34
C LEU A 91 15.36 6.23 -11.49
N SER A 92 16.42 7.00 -11.27
CA SER A 92 16.37 8.22 -10.47
C SER A 92 16.92 9.41 -11.26
N THR A 93 16.18 10.51 -11.24
CA THR A 93 16.54 11.82 -11.76
C THR A 93 16.47 12.85 -10.64
N SER A 94 16.69 14.13 -10.94
CA SER A 94 16.56 15.20 -9.95
C SER A 94 15.14 15.39 -9.42
N THR A 95 14.11 15.01 -10.21
CA THR A 95 12.70 15.23 -9.88
C THR A 95 11.91 13.96 -9.61
N HIS A 96 12.39 12.81 -10.10
CA HIS A 96 11.71 11.52 -9.96
C HIS A 96 12.65 10.45 -9.43
N GLN A 97 12.19 9.64 -8.49
CA GLN A 97 12.90 8.43 -8.06
C GLN A 97 11.95 7.26 -8.15
N CYS A 98 12.19 6.34 -9.08
CA CYS A 98 11.24 5.30 -9.45
C CYS A 98 11.84 3.90 -9.29
N LEU A 99 11.17 3.06 -8.51
CA LEU A 99 11.39 1.62 -8.43
C LEU A 99 10.33 0.91 -9.28
N GLU A 100 10.76 0.24 -10.35
CA GLU A 100 9.88 -0.55 -11.19
C GLU A 100 10.18 -2.03 -11.05
N PHE A 101 9.12 -2.84 -11.04
CA PHE A 101 9.20 -4.29 -11.01
C PHE A 101 7.96 -4.91 -11.65
N VAL A 102 7.98 -6.23 -11.83
CA VAL A 102 6.84 -6.98 -12.39
C VAL A 102 6.28 -7.90 -11.31
N PRO A 103 5.04 -7.70 -10.85
CA PRO A 103 4.40 -8.62 -9.91
C PRO A 103 4.17 -9.99 -10.54
N THR A 104 4.48 -11.05 -9.80
CA THR A 104 4.16 -12.43 -10.19
C THR A 104 2.68 -12.69 -9.89
N ILE A 105 1.94 -13.18 -10.89
CA ILE A 105 0.55 -13.62 -10.74
C ILE A 105 0.52 -15.06 -10.25
N ALA A 106 1.29 -15.94 -10.90
CA ALA A 106 1.43 -17.33 -10.54
C ALA A 106 2.84 -17.84 -10.84
N SER A 107 3.28 -18.83 -10.08
CA SER A 107 4.51 -19.58 -10.36
C SER A 107 4.17 -21.06 -10.43
N THR A 108 4.76 -21.77 -11.39
CA THR A 108 4.54 -23.21 -11.54
C THR A 108 5.85 -23.92 -11.90
N ILE A 109 5.81 -25.25 -11.85
CA ILE A 109 6.88 -26.12 -12.32
C ILE A 109 6.44 -26.66 -13.68
N TYR A 110 7.30 -26.51 -14.69
CA TYR A 110 7.07 -27.12 -15.99
C TYR A 110 7.59 -28.56 -16.02
N THR A 111 6.89 -29.43 -16.75
CA THR A 111 7.36 -30.79 -17.04
C THR A 111 8.00 -30.87 -18.41
N ASP A 112 7.55 -30.02 -19.35
CA ASP A 112 8.03 -30.04 -20.73
C ASP A 112 7.91 -28.62 -21.35
N ILE A 113 9.06 -28.07 -21.78
CA ILE A 113 9.20 -26.81 -22.55
C ILE A 113 10.06 -27.09 -23.80
N ALA A 114 9.84 -26.35 -24.90
CA ALA A 114 10.80 -26.35 -26.00
C ALA A 114 12.00 -25.46 -25.63
N VAL A 115 13.20 -26.02 -25.73
CA VAL A 115 14.46 -25.27 -25.49
C VAL A 115 15.39 -25.41 -26.67
N THR A 116 16.02 -24.32 -27.10
CA THR A 116 16.98 -24.35 -28.21
C THR A 116 18.10 -25.37 -27.91
N PRO A 117 18.42 -26.30 -28.82
CA PRO A 117 18.11 -26.31 -30.27
C PRO A 117 16.86 -27.08 -30.71
N GLU A 118 15.92 -27.44 -29.82
CA GLU A 118 14.64 -28.06 -30.19
C GLU A 118 13.82 -27.17 -31.13
N ALA A 119 12.95 -27.79 -31.94
CA ALA A 119 12.03 -27.08 -32.80
C ALA A 119 11.05 -26.19 -31.98
N PRO A 120 10.86 -24.92 -32.35
CA PRO A 120 9.92 -24.03 -31.66
C PRO A 120 8.48 -24.58 -31.67
N ARG A 121 7.82 -24.53 -30.50
CA ARG A 121 6.44 -25.00 -30.33
C ARG A 121 5.61 -24.00 -29.55
N THR A 122 4.29 -24.17 -29.58
CA THR A 122 3.35 -23.30 -28.87
C THR A 122 3.00 -23.84 -27.49
N ASP A 123 3.12 -25.14 -27.25
CA ASP A 123 2.60 -25.77 -26.05
C ASP A 123 3.69 -26.06 -25.01
N LEU A 124 3.34 -25.76 -23.76
CA LEU A 124 4.15 -25.93 -22.57
C LEU A 124 3.33 -26.71 -21.54
N SER A 125 3.84 -27.84 -21.07
CA SER A 125 3.20 -28.63 -20.02
C SER A 125 3.72 -28.24 -18.64
N VAL A 126 2.80 -27.86 -17.76
CA VAL A 126 3.08 -27.42 -16.39
C VAL A 126 2.28 -28.22 -15.38
N ILE A 127 2.73 -28.23 -14.14
CA ILE A 127 1.87 -28.66 -13.03
C ILE A 127 0.66 -27.72 -12.98
N ARG A 128 -0.51 -28.29 -12.70
CA ARG A 128 -1.76 -27.52 -12.58
C ARG A 128 -1.56 -26.34 -11.63
N ILE A 129 -1.97 -25.16 -12.11
CA ILE A 129 -1.87 -23.90 -11.37
C ILE A 129 -3.20 -23.72 -10.66
N ILE A 130 -3.17 -23.73 -9.33
CA ILE A 130 -4.34 -23.55 -8.48
C ILE A 130 -4.13 -22.38 -7.53
N ASP A 131 -5.23 -21.71 -7.16
CA ASP A 131 -5.22 -20.72 -6.10
C ASP A 131 -5.33 -21.39 -4.70
N ASN A 132 -5.39 -20.57 -3.65
CA ASN A 132 -5.54 -21.04 -2.27
C ASN A 132 -6.89 -21.72 -1.99
N ASN A 133 -7.84 -21.62 -2.92
CA ASN A 133 -9.18 -22.17 -2.84
C ASN A 133 -9.37 -23.38 -3.78
N ASP A 134 -8.27 -23.94 -4.33
CA ASP A 134 -8.24 -25.04 -5.30
C ASP A 134 -8.96 -24.73 -6.63
N ASN A 135 -9.15 -23.45 -6.96
CA ASN A 135 -9.62 -23.06 -8.28
C ASN A 135 -8.46 -23.02 -9.25
N ASN A 136 -8.70 -23.48 -10.48
CA ASN A 136 -7.70 -23.39 -11.54
C ASN A 136 -7.41 -21.93 -11.89
N TYR A 137 -6.16 -21.68 -12.29
CA TYR A 137 -5.79 -20.43 -12.92
C TYR A 137 -6.68 -20.15 -14.13
N VAL A 138 -7.20 -18.93 -14.20
CA VAL A 138 -7.96 -18.43 -15.34
C VAL A 138 -7.36 -17.10 -15.74
N CYS A 139 -7.08 -16.93 -17.02
CA CYS A 139 -6.67 -15.62 -17.54
C CYS A 139 -7.80 -14.61 -17.37
N ALA A 140 -7.45 -13.39 -17.00
CA ALA A 140 -8.42 -12.31 -16.89
C ALA A 140 -9.12 -12.05 -18.24
N ASP A 141 -10.43 -11.82 -18.20
CA ASP A 141 -11.23 -11.28 -19.33
C ASP A 141 -11.31 -12.12 -20.61
N GLY A 142 -11.06 -13.43 -20.54
CA GLY A 142 -11.28 -14.35 -21.68
C GLY A 142 -10.24 -14.27 -22.80
N SER A 143 -9.24 -13.39 -22.70
CA SER A 143 -8.04 -13.35 -23.53
C SER A 143 -6.80 -13.37 -22.64
N CYS A 144 -5.91 -14.36 -22.78
CA CYS A 144 -4.66 -14.34 -22.02
C CYS A 144 -3.77 -13.24 -22.60
N ASN A 145 -3.55 -12.19 -21.83
CA ASN A 145 -2.53 -11.17 -22.10
C ASN A 145 -1.34 -11.31 -21.14
N ASP A 146 -1.22 -12.48 -20.51
CA ASP A 146 -0.16 -12.79 -19.58
C ASP A 146 1.09 -13.26 -20.31
N PHE A 147 2.21 -13.17 -19.63
CA PHE A 147 3.51 -13.58 -20.09
C PHE A 147 4.02 -14.67 -19.17
N VAL A 148 4.74 -15.62 -19.76
CA VAL A 148 5.48 -16.65 -19.04
C VAL A 148 6.97 -16.40 -19.24
N SER A 149 7.73 -16.39 -18.16
CA SER A 149 9.19 -16.34 -18.18
C SER A 149 9.80 -17.56 -17.53
N VAL A 150 10.86 -18.06 -18.15
CA VAL A 150 11.67 -19.17 -17.64
C VAL A 150 13.10 -18.67 -17.47
N TYR A 151 13.65 -18.91 -16.29
CA TYR A 151 15.05 -18.61 -15.96
C TYR A 151 15.54 -17.18 -16.30
N PRO A 152 14.87 -16.12 -15.79
CA PRO A 152 15.36 -14.75 -15.94
C PRO A 152 16.56 -14.49 -15.01
N ILE A 153 17.75 -14.33 -15.58
CA ILE A 153 19.02 -14.22 -14.84
C ILE A 153 19.68 -12.85 -15.01
N LEU A 154 19.37 -12.13 -16.09
CA LEU A 154 20.01 -10.86 -16.36
C LEU A 154 19.49 -9.74 -15.43
N PRO A 155 20.39 -8.87 -14.92
CA PRO A 155 20.00 -7.76 -14.07
C PRO A 155 19.17 -6.72 -14.82
N ASN A 156 18.54 -5.80 -14.06
CA ASN A 156 17.68 -4.72 -14.56
C ASN A 156 16.43 -5.19 -15.34
N GLY A 157 16.02 -6.45 -15.12
CA GLY A 157 14.88 -7.04 -15.79
C GLY A 157 15.09 -7.23 -17.29
N ASN A 158 16.32 -7.32 -17.79
CA ASN A 158 16.55 -7.40 -19.23
C ASN A 158 15.81 -8.60 -19.85
N ASP A 159 15.80 -9.76 -19.20
CA ASP A 159 15.07 -10.95 -19.69
C ASP A 159 13.55 -10.82 -19.63
N ILE A 160 13.04 -9.86 -18.86
CA ILE A 160 11.61 -9.62 -18.61
C ILE A 160 11.07 -8.51 -19.51
N TYR A 161 11.78 -7.39 -19.61
CA TYR A 161 11.39 -6.22 -20.40
C TYR A 161 11.87 -6.28 -21.86
N LEU A 162 12.82 -7.17 -22.20
CA LEU A 162 13.23 -7.42 -23.58
C LEU A 162 12.81 -8.80 -24.06
N PRO A 163 11.96 -8.88 -25.11
CA PRO A 163 11.60 -10.17 -25.72
C PRO A 163 12.76 -10.82 -26.50
N ALA A 164 13.83 -10.07 -26.82
CA ALA A 164 14.94 -10.56 -27.65
C ALA A 164 15.76 -11.70 -27.04
N ASN A 165 15.70 -11.92 -25.72
CA ASN A 165 16.51 -12.93 -25.03
C ASN A 165 15.89 -14.33 -25.02
N ALA A 166 14.70 -14.50 -25.62
CA ALA A 166 13.98 -15.78 -25.68
C ALA A 166 13.80 -16.46 -24.31
N LYS A 167 13.61 -15.65 -23.25
CA LYS A 167 13.30 -16.10 -21.88
C LYS A 167 11.84 -15.87 -21.52
N THR A 168 11.19 -14.91 -22.17
CA THR A 168 9.83 -14.45 -21.85
C THR A 168 8.96 -14.43 -23.10
N PHE A 169 7.79 -15.04 -23.02
CA PHE A 169 6.85 -15.13 -24.14
C PHE A 169 5.41 -14.85 -23.70
N ALA A 170 4.61 -14.27 -24.61
CA ALA A 170 3.20 -14.02 -24.38
C ALA A 170 2.38 -15.33 -24.49
N MET A 171 1.49 -15.52 -23.52
CA MET A 171 0.55 -16.63 -23.45
C MET A 171 -0.69 -16.33 -24.31
N ALA A 172 -1.24 -17.35 -24.97
CA ALA A 172 -2.50 -17.30 -25.71
C ALA A 172 -3.66 -17.86 -24.88
N ARG A 173 -3.41 -18.98 -24.19
CA ARG A 173 -4.38 -19.66 -23.33
C ARG A 173 -3.71 -20.50 -22.25
N TYR A 174 -4.42 -20.74 -21.17
CA TYR A 174 -4.13 -21.80 -20.21
C TYR A 174 -5.27 -22.81 -20.18
N THR A 175 -4.95 -24.08 -20.37
CA THR A 175 -5.92 -25.18 -20.38
C THR A 175 -5.56 -26.20 -19.29
N PRO A 176 -6.30 -26.27 -18.18
CA PRO A 176 -6.05 -27.28 -17.15
C PRO A 176 -6.56 -28.66 -17.59
N ALA A 177 -5.77 -29.72 -17.36
CA ALA A 177 -6.08 -31.10 -17.72
C ALA A 177 -5.66 -32.10 -16.61
N GLY A 178 -6.54 -32.36 -15.64
CA GLY A 178 -6.23 -33.29 -14.54
C GLY A 178 -5.14 -32.70 -13.64
N ALA A 179 -4.00 -33.38 -13.49
CA ALA A 179 -2.86 -32.91 -12.69
C ALA A 179 -1.88 -32.01 -13.46
N VAL A 180 -2.00 -31.96 -14.79
CA VAL A 180 -1.13 -31.20 -15.70
C VAL A 180 -1.96 -30.09 -16.33
N GLY A 181 -1.41 -28.88 -16.43
CA GLY A 181 -1.96 -27.81 -17.24
C GLY A 181 -1.12 -27.60 -18.50
N THR A 182 -1.75 -27.15 -19.57
CA THR A 182 -1.05 -26.73 -20.79
C THR A 182 -1.14 -25.23 -20.93
N ILE A 183 0.01 -24.56 -20.98
CA ILE A 183 0.13 -23.17 -21.42
C ILE A 183 0.38 -23.21 -22.92
N THR A 184 -0.49 -22.56 -23.71
CA THR A 184 -0.25 -22.33 -25.13
C THR A 184 0.23 -20.89 -25.32
N LEU A 185 1.33 -20.70 -26.03
CA LEU A 185 1.94 -19.42 -26.40
C LEU A 185 1.28 -18.84 -27.67
N ASN A 186 1.40 -17.52 -27.86
CA ASN A 186 0.87 -16.84 -29.06
C ASN A 186 1.57 -17.22 -30.37
N ASN A 187 2.81 -17.68 -30.29
CA ASN A 187 3.63 -18.04 -31.45
C ASN A 187 4.46 -19.28 -31.13
N ASN A 188 4.95 -19.99 -32.15
CA ASN A 188 5.96 -21.03 -31.96
C ASN A 188 7.25 -20.40 -31.43
N GLN A 189 7.65 -20.80 -30.21
CA GLN A 189 8.83 -20.26 -29.55
C GLN A 189 9.63 -21.40 -28.92
N ALA A 190 10.92 -21.16 -28.72
CA ALA A 190 11.79 -22.02 -27.93
C ALA A 190 12.50 -21.15 -26.91
N PHE A 191 12.50 -21.57 -25.65
CA PHE A 191 13.26 -20.89 -24.61
C PHE A 191 14.75 -21.09 -24.87
N SER A 192 15.57 -20.11 -24.49
CA SER A 192 17.01 -20.24 -24.67
C SER A 192 17.67 -21.24 -23.71
N GLU A 193 17.04 -21.53 -22.56
CA GLU A 193 17.57 -22.46 -21.56
C GLU A 193 16.49 -22.98 -20.61
N HIS A 194 16.74 -24.12 -20.00
CA HIS A 194 15.94 -24.62 -18.87
C HIS A 194 16.26 -23.86 -17.57
N SER A 195 15.25 -23.71 -16.71
CA SER A 195 15.48 -23.39 -15.30
C SER A 195 16.06 -24.62 -14.59
N PRO A 196 17.11 -24.47 -13.74
CA PRO A 196 17.64 -25.56 -12.93
C PRO A 196 16.61 -26.26 -12.03
N THR A 197 15.53 -25.55 -11.69
CA THR A 197 14.45 -26.06 -10.84
C THR A 197 13.14 -26.30 -11.60
N ASN A 198 13.19 -26.23 -12.93
CA ASN A 198 12.05 -26.32 -13.84
C ASN A 198 10.93 -25.34 -13.51
N ARG A 199 11.26 -24.13 -13.04
CA ARG A 199 10.27 -23.11 -12.68
C ARG A 199 9.91 -22.20 -13.86
N ALA A 200 8.64 -21.81 -13.89
CA ALA A 200 8.10 -20.80 -14.78
C ALA A 200 7.29 -19.77 -13.98
N TYR A 201 7.42 -18.50 -14.35
CA TYR A 201 6.76 -17.37 -13.71
C TYR A 201 5.75 -16.75 -14.68
N ILE A 202 4.52 -16.57 -14.22
CA ILE A 202 3.44 -15.94 -14.98
C ILE A 202 3.18 -14.56 -14.41
N PHE A 203 3.09 -13.57 -15.29
CA PHE A 203 2.88 -12.17 -14.94
C PHE A 203 2.20 -11.41 -16.09
N ASN A 204 1.74 -10.19 -15.84
CA ASN A 204 0.98 -9.43 -16.84
C ASN A 204 1.58 -8.06 -17.15
N SER A 205 1.68 -7.17 -16.17
CA SER A 205 2.12 -5.79 -16.40
C SER A 205 3.03 -5.29 -15.28
N PRO A 206 3.98 -4.40 -15.60
CA PRO A 206 4.85 -3.81 -14.58
C PRO A 206 4.10 -2.81 -13.69
N VAL A 207 4.66 -2.64 -12.49
CA VAL A 207 4.24 -1.65 -11.50
C VAL A 207 5.45 -0.81 -11.13
N SER A 208 5.25 0.50 -10.99
CA SER A 208 6.29 1.43 -10.58
C SER A 208 5.87 2.22 -9.36
N PHE A 209 6.73 2.29 -8.36
CA PHE A 209 6.61 3.23 -7.24
C PHE A 209 7.55 4.39 -7.49
N CYS A 210 6.99 5.58 -7.65
CA CYS A 210 7.75 6.78 -7.95
C CYS A 210 7.52 7.82 -6.86
N ILE A 211 8.61 8.40 -6.39
CA ILE A 211 8.58 9.64 -5.63
C ILE A 211 8.72 10.79 -6.61
N GLU A 212 7.79 11.75 -6.52
CA GLU A 212 7.64 12.89 -7.42
C GLU A 212 7.59 14.20 -6.61
N ASP A 213 7.33 15.32 -7.30
CA ASP A 213 7.15 16.64 -6.70
C ASP A 213 8.35 17.04 -5.82
N ASN A 214 9.56 16.86 -6.37
CA ASN A 214 10.83 17.09 -5.68
C ASN A 214 11.04 16.25 -4.41
N GLY A 215 10.39 15.08 -4.32
CA GLY A 215 10.55 14.18 -3.19
C GLY A 215 9.39 14.24 -2.18
N ALA A 216 8.28 14.90 -2.50
CA ALA A 216 7.17 15.17 -1.57
C ALA A 216 6.09 14.09 -1.54
N ASN A 217 5.80 13.49 -2.69
CA ASN A 217 4.69 12.56 -2.84
C ASN A 217 5.17 11.25 -3.46
N MET A 218 4.64 10.13 -2.97
CA MET A 218 4.91 8.81 -3.51
C MET A 218 3.64 8.25 -4.16
N TYR A 219 3.80 7.85 -5.42
CA TYR A 219 2.73 7.32 -6.24
C TYR A 219 3.05 5.91 -6.71
N ARG A 220 2.02 5.08 -6.80
CA ARG A 220 2.04 3.77 -7.45
C ARG A 220 1.40 3.89 -8.83
N TYR A 221 2.16 3.51 -9.85
CA TYR A 221 1.76 3.47 -11.25
C TYR A 221 1.51 2.04 -11.70
N ALA A 222 0.44 1.85 -12.48
CA ALA A 222 0.07 0.58 -13.11
C ALA A 222 -0.55 0.80 -14.49
N ASN A 223 -0.83 -0.29 -15.22
CA ASN A 223 -1.54 -0.29 -16.51
C ASN A 223 -0.82 0.44 -17.67
N TYR A 224 0.50 0.30 -17.79
CA TYR A 224 1.29 0.99 -18.83
C TYR A 224 2.14 0.07 -19.72
N GLY A 225 1.98 -1.24 -19.58
CA GLY A 225 2.65 -2.25 -20.41
C GLY A 225 4.17 -2.29 -20.24
N PHE A 226 4.83 -3.19 -20.98
CA PHE A 226 6.28 -3.35 -20.93
C PHE A 226 7.00 -2.35 -21.84
N ASN A 227 8.04 -1.74 -21.28
CA ASN A 227 8.96 -0.88 -22.02
C ASN A 227 10.39 -1.36 -21.77
N GLN A 228 11.19 -1.50 -22.83
CA GLN A 228 12.59 -1.90 -22.71
C GLN A 228 13.38 -0.91 -21.84
N VAL A 229 13.17 0.39 -22.06
CA VAL A 229 13.72 1.46 -21.23
C VAL A 229 12.70 1.81 -20.17
N GLN A 230 13.12 1.89 -18.90
CA GLN A 230 12.24 2.32 -17.82
C GLN A 230 11.75 3.73 -18.12
N ILE A 231 10.42 3.89 -18.19
CA ILE A 231 9.80 5.19 -18.41
C ILE A 231 9.59 5.87 -17.06
N LEU A 232 9.97 7.15 -17.00
CA LEU A 232 9.55 8.01 -15.89
C LEU A 232 8.11 8.45 -16.16
N PRO A 233 7.26 8.55 -15.12
CA PRO A 233 5.89 9.03 -15.29
C PRO A 233 5.88 10.42 -15.94
N ASN A 234 5.33 10.52 -17.15
CA ASN A 234 5.16 11.78 -17.87
C ASN A 234 3.69 12.03 -18.31
N THR A 235 2.75 11.24 -17.78
CA THR A 235 1.29 11.35 -17.87
C THR A 235 0.68 11.46 -19.28
N VAL A 236 0.24 10.32 -19.85
CA VAL A 236 -1.14 10.00 -20.29
C VAL A 236 -1.24 8.46 -20.33
N GLY A 237 -2.27 7.86 -19.74
CA GLY A 237 -2.58 6.42 -19.87
C GLY A 237 -2.12 5.49 -18.74
N MET A 238 -1.30 5.97 -17.78
CA MET A 238 -0.93 5.18 -16.60
C MET A 238 -1.95 5.37 -15.47
N ALA A 239 -2.40 4.28 -14.85
CA ALA A 239 -3.21 4.36 -13.63
C ALA A 239 -2.32 4.81 -12.47
N LYS A 240 -2.67 5.93 -11.82
CA LYS A 240 -1.91 6.55 -10.73
C LYS A 240 -2.69 6.45 -9.42
N SER A 241 -2.02 6.08 -8.33
CA SER A 241 -2.59 6.03 -6.99
C SER A 241 -1.60 6.61 -5.97
N LEU A 242 -2.07 7.52 -5.12
CA LEU A 242 -1.28 8.13 -4.06
C LEU A 242 -1.05 7.13 -2.93
N MET A 243 0.22 6.92 -2.57
CA MET A 243 0.62 5.97 -1.52
C MET A 243 1.05 6.67 -0.24
N ALA A 244 1.74 7.81 -0.36
CA ALA A 244 2.21 8.61 0.76
C ALA A 244 2.43 10.06 0.34
N GLU A 245 2.28 10.96 1.31
CA GLU A 245 2.51 12.41 1.20
C GLU A 245 3.50 12.85 2.28
N SER A 246 3.92 14.12 2.22
CA SER A 246 4.80 14.75 3.20
C SER A 246 6.17 14.07 3.32
N LEU A 247 6.68 13.59 2.19
CA LEU A 247 8.05 13.10 2.08
C LEU A 247 9.02 14.28 1.84
N ASP A 248 10.29 14.07 2.17
CA ASP A 248 11.40 14.93 1.79
C ASP A 248 12.59 14.05 1.42
N ASN A 249 12.47 13.42 0.25
CA ASN A 249 13.53 12.62 -0.33
C ASN A 249 14.42 13.44 -1.29
N SER A 250 14.41 14.77 -1.17
CA SER A 250 15.29 15.65 -1.92
C SER A 250 16.76 15.36 -1.52
N GLY A 251 17.59 14.98 -2.49
CA GLY A 251 19.01 14.66 -2.25
C GLY A 251 19.29 13.33 -1.54
N ILE A 252 18.28 12.52 -1.23
CA ILE A 252 18.46 11.17 -0.66
C ILE A 252 17.90 10.13 -1.64
N PRO A 253 18.68 9.13 -2.07
CA PRO A 253 18.17 8.05 -2.91
C PRO A 253 17.20 7.20 -2.10
N ALA A 254 15.93 7.28 -2.46
CA ALA A 254 14.83 6.56 -1.85
C ALA A 254 14.88 5.07 -2.17
N PHE A 255 15.38 4.70 -3.35
CA PHE A 255 15.52 3.33 -3.78
C PHE A 255 16.95 3.06 -4.20
N VAL A 256 17.56 2.04 -3.60
CA VAL A 256 18.88 1.54 -3.99
C VAL A 256 18.76 0.04 -4.24
N LEU A 257 18.92 -0.36 -5.50
CA LEU A 257 18.90 -1.76 -5.89
C LEU A 257 20.31 -2.34 -5.84
N GLN A 258 20.48 -3.38 -5.02
CA GLN A 258 21.65 -4.25 -5.06
C GLN A 258 21.27 -5.53 -5.78
N HIS A 259 21.85 -5.74 -6.96
CA HIS A 259 21.59 -6.92 -7.77
C HIS A 259 22.00 -8.22 -7.04
N ALA A 260 21.34 -9.31 -7.43
CA ALA A 260 21.72 -10.65 -6.98
C ALA A 260 23.08 -11.04 -7.56
N THR A 261 23.78 -11.86 -6.79
CA THR A 261 24.97 -12.58 -7.23
C THR A 261 24.74 -14.07 -7.02
N LEU A 262 25.64 -14.92 -7.49
CA LEU A 262 25.56 -16.38 -7.26
C LEU A 262 25.52 -16.77 -5.77
N GLN A 263 25.92 -15.87 -4.87
CA GLN A 263 26.02 -16.13 -3.43
C GLN A 263 25.02 -15.34 -2.60
N ARG A 264 24.30 -14.36 -3.20
CA ARG A 264 23.40 -13.47 -2.45
C ARG A 264 22.19 -13.08 -3.29
N ASN A 265 21.02 -13.15 -2.67
CA ASN A 265 19.78 -12.61 -3.19
C ASN A 265 19.87 -11.10 -3.46
N ALA A 266 19.05 -10.60 -4.38
CA ALA A 266 18.93 -9.16 -4.58
C ALA A 266 18.29 -8.50 -3.36
N VAL A 267 18.71 -7.27 -3.08
CA VAL A 267 18.17 -6.46 -2.00
C VAL A 267 17.79 -5.10 -2.56
N VAL A 268 16.57 -4.65 -2.27
CA VAL A 268 16.17 -3.26 -2.49
C VAL A 268 16.19 -2.59 -1.13
N GLN A 269 17.09 -1.63 -0.98
CA GLN A 269 17.09 -0.72 0.17
C GLN A 269 16.16 0.45 -0.12
N ILE A 270 15.30 0.74 0.85
CA ILE A 270 14.29 1.78 0.76
C ILE A 270 14.51 2.74 1.89
N LYS A 271 14.68 4.02 1.54
CA LYS A 271 14.88 5.10 2.49
C LYS A 271 13.84 6.19 2.27
N LEU A 272 12.82 6.23 3.10
CA LEU A 272 11.77 7.25 3.03
C LEU A 272 11.92 8.21 4.21
N LYS A 273 12.04 9.51 3.93
CA LYS A 273 12.09 10.55 4.95
C LYS A 273 10.76 11.29 4.92
N PHE A 274 9.98 11.17 6.00
CA PHE A 274 8.76 11.94 6.19
C PHE A 274 9.07 13.18 7.01
N VAL A 275 8.45 14.30 6.68
CA VAL A 275 8.65 15.60 7.33
C VAL A 275 7.33 16.21 7.78
N ARG A 276 7.37 16.88 8.93
CA ARG A 276 6.26 17.65 9.50
C ARG A 276 6.76 19.04 9.91
N ASP A 277 5.85 19.99 10.09
CA ASP A 277 6.13 21.35 10.57
C ASP A 277 7.23 22.06 9.76
N SER A 278 7.08 22.03 8.43
CA SER A 278 8.06 22.62 7.50
C SER A 278 9.50 22.11 7.69
N GLY A 279 9.65 20.87 8.16
CA GLY A 279 10.94 20.18 8.32
C GLY A 279 11.51 20.22 9.74
N ASN A 280 10.79 20.77 10.72
CA ASN A 280 11.26 20.80 12.11
C ASN A 280 11.18 19.42 12.79
N GLU A 281 10.28 18.56 12.33
CA GLU A 281 10.24 17.15 12.70
C GLU A 281 10.42 16.27 11.47
N SER A 282 11.26 15.25 11.56
CA SER A 282 11.41 14.27 10.50
C SER A 282 11.54 12.85 11.05
N VAL A 283 10.98 11.90 10.31
CA VAL A 283 11.06 10.47 10.60
C VAL A 283 11.62 9.78 9.38
N VAL A 284 12.72 9.05 9.56
CA VAL A 284 13.36 8.29 8.48
C VAL A 284 13.06 6.81 8.66
N PHE A 285 12.51 6.20 7.62
CA PHE A 285 12.33 4.77 7.52
C PHE A 285 13.38 4.20 6.58
N ASP A 286 14.19 3.28 7.09
CA ASP A 286 15.19 2.52 6.33
C ASP A 286 14.79 1.05 6.39
N ASN A 287 14.45 0.47 5.23
CA ASN A 287 13.97 -0.90 5.12
C ASN A 287 14.67 -1.63 3.98
N ASN A 288 15.14 -2.85 4.26
CA ASN A 288 15.78 -3.71 3.27
C ASN A 288 14.85 -4.85 2.89
N ILE A 289 14.49 -4.90 1.62
CA ILE A 289 13.65 -5.97 1.06
C ILE A 289 14.54 -6.97 0.35
N HIS A 290 14.59 -8.18 0.89
CA HIS A 290 15.22 -9.32 0.23
C HIS A 290 14.24 -9.90 -0.81
N ILE A 291 14.70 -10.02 -2.05
CA ILE A 291 13.94 -10.62 -3.14
C ILE A 291 14.44 -12.04 -3.36
N ASN A 292 13.51 -12.99 -3.40
CA ASN A 292 13.84 -14.39 -3.64
C ASN A 292 14.15 -14.61 -5.13
N ASN A 293 15.41 -14.40 -5.52
CA ASN A 293 15.90 -14.69 -6.85
C ASN A 293 16.34 -16.15 -6.96
N VAL A 294 15.39 -17.08 -6.82
CA VAL A 294 15.62 -18.51 -7.09
C VAL A 294 14.95 -18.86 -8.43
N PRO A 295 15.59 -18.53 -9.57
CA PRO A 295 15.04 -18.74 -10.91
C PRO A 295 14.95 -20.23 -11.31
#